data_AF-A0A1I3RPF4-F1
#
_entry.id   AF-A0A1I3RPF4-F1
#
_cell.length_a   1.000
_cell.length_b   1.000
_cell.length_c   1.000
_cell.angle_alpha   90.00
_cell.angle_beta   90.00
_cell.angle_gamma   90.00
#
_symmetry.space_group_name_H-M   'P 1'
#
loop_
_entity.id
_entity.type
_entity.pdbx_description
1 polymer ?
#
loop_
_entity_poly.entity_id
_entity_poly.type
_entity_poly.pdbx_seq_one_letter_code
_entity_poly.pdbx_strand_id
1 'polypeptide(L)'
;MDKSGFSQSIDRIKSGSDYDPTDAGYKRLIKRIETEGKIARKAAQALLDAGYSVSVYDGEETTVTRSTSIGEIMAAMNTTDDDRLIAFDAEGKRVGFVWFVYGNGGDDVISDYACSLEAALAPVNAYADSLAA
;
A
#
# COMPACT_ATOMS: atom_id res chain seq x y z
N MET A 1 12.24 14.08 4.53
CA MET A 1 11.02 13.31 4.27
C MET A 1 11.42 11.86 4.28
N ASP A 2 10.78 11.06 5.12
CA ASP A 2 11.07 9.63 5.15
C ASP A 2 10.64 8.99 3.82
N LYS A 3 11.44 8.03 3.32
CA LYS A 3 11.17 7.36 2.05
C LYS A 3 10.14 6.25 2.29
N SER A 4 9.16 6.10 1.40
CA SER A 4 8.21 4.99 1.51
C SER A 4 8.91 3.63 1.42
N GLY A 5 8.37 2.58 2.04
CA GLY A 5 8.94 1.22 1.94
C GLY A 5 9.05 0.74 0.49
N PHE A 6 8.10 1.14 -0.38
CA PHE A 6 8.18 0.89 -1.83
C PHE A 6 9.42 1.53 -2.49
N SER A 7 9.74 2.78 -2.14
CA SER A 7 10.94 3.45 -2.66
C SER A 7 12.21 2.77 -2.15
N GLN A 8 12.22 2.33 -0.89
CA GLN A 8 13.35 1.61 -0.32
C GLN A 8 13.57 0.25 -0.98
N SER A 9 12.50 -0.46 -1.35
CA SER A 9 12.58 -1.74 -2.08
C SER A 9 13.15 -1.56 -3.49
N ILE A 10 12.73 -0.52 -4.22
CA ILE A 10 13.31 -0.21 -5.54
C ILE A 10 14.79 0.17 -5.42
N ASP A 11 15.16 0.98 -4.43
CA ASP A 11 16.55 1.37 -4.17
C ASP A 11 17.41 0.13 -3.89
N ARG A 12 16.90 -0.81 -3.09
CA ARG A 12 17.58 -2.08 -2.78
C ARG A 12 17.81 -2.93 -4.03
N ILE A 13 16.80 -3.08 -4.89
CA ILE A 13 16.91 -3.81 -6.16
C ILE A 13 18.01 -3.19 -7.03
N LYS A 14 17.98 -1.86 -7.21
CA LYS A 14 18.94 -1.13 -8.06
C LYS A 14 20.38 -1.15 -7.52
N SER A 15 20.55 -1.40 -6.22
CA SER A 15 21.86 -1.50 -5.57
C SER A 15 22.48 -2.91 -5.62
N GLY A 16 21.73 -3.93 -6.06
CA GLY A 16 22.24 -5.31 -6.14
C GLY A 16 23.28 -5.49 -7.24
N SER A 17 24.29 -6.32 -7.00
CA SER A 17 25.38 -6.59 -7.96
C SER A 17 24.89 -7.16 -9.29
N ASP A 18 23.76 -7.88 -9.25
CA ASP A 18 23.20 -8.61 -10.40
C ASP A 18 22.12 -7.79 -11.13
N TYR A 19 21.86 -6.54 -10.69
CA TYR A 19 20.88 -5.68 -11.32
C TYR A 19 21.30 -5.28 -12.74
N ASP A 20 20.49 -5.66 -13.71
CA ASP A 20 20.58 -5.18 -15.09
C ASP A 20 19.35 -4.32 -15.43
N PRO A 21 19.50 -3.01 -15.63
CA PRO A 21 18.37 -2.14 -15.99
C PRO A 21 17.79 -2.44 -17.37
N THR A 22 18.47 -3.23 -18.21
CA THR A 22 17.99 -3.64 -19.53
C THR A 22 17.17 -4.92 -19.49
N ASP A 23 17.37 -5.76 -18.47
CA ASP A 23 16.66 -7.02 -18.26
C ASP A 23 15.15 -6.80 -18.08
N ALA A 24 14.38 -7.62 -18.79
CA ALA A 24 12.93 -7.47 -18.81
C ALA A 24 12.26 -7.91 -17.49
N GLY A 25 12.88 -8.82 -16.74
CA GLY A 25 12.46 -9.24 -15.40
C GLY A 25 12.57 -8.10 -14.40
N TYR A 26 13.72 -7.44 -14.32
CA TYR A 26 13.89 -6.27 -13.44
C TYR A 26 12.96 -5.11 -13.80
N LYS A 27 12.77 -4.84 -15.10
CA LYS A 27 11.79 -3.83 -15.55
C LYS A 27 10.37 -4.15 -15.08
N ARG A 28 9.92 -5.40 -15.24
CA ARG A 28 8.59 -5.84 -14.77
C ARG A 28 8.47 -5.76 -13.26
N LEU A 29 9.49 -6.19 -12.52
CA LEU A 29 9.51 -6.14 -11.06
C LEU A 29 9.38 -4.70 -10.54
N ILE A 30 10.20 -3.78 -11.05
CA ILE A 30 10.15 -2.37 -10.64
C ILE A 30 8.79 -1.76 -10.99
N LYS A 31 8.28 -1.99 -12.22
CA LYS A 31 6.95 -1.50 -12.63
C LYS A 31 5.84 -2.01 -11.70
N ARG A 32 5.93 -3.27 -11.25
CA ARG A 32 4.98 -3.84 -10.30
C ARG A 32 5.04 -3.11 -8.96
N ILE A 33 6.22 -2.97 -8.36
CA ILE A 33 6.40 -2.28 -7.07
C ILE A 33 5.92 -0.83 -7.14
N GLU A 34 6.16 -0.14 -8.27
CA GLU A 34 5.63 1.22 -8.49
C GLU A 34 4.11 1.26 -8.57
N THR A 35 3.49 0.24 -9.17
CA THR A 35 2.03 0.12 -9.32
C THR A 35 1.37 -0.21 -7.97
N GLU A 36 1.90 -1.21 -7.27
CA GLU A 36 1.52 -1.58 -5.89
C GLU A 36 1.59 -0.35 -4.98
N GLY A 37 2.69 0.40 -5.01
CA GLY A 37 2.87 1.61 -4.20
C GLY A 37 1.90 2.74 -4.55
N LYS A 38 1.51 2.89 -5.83
CA LYS A 38 0.50 3.88 -6.26
C LYS A 38 -0.89 3.51 -5.73
N ILE A 39 -1.28 2.24 -5.80
CA ILE A 39 -2.57 1.77 -5.32
C ILE A 39 -2.63 1.88 -3.80
N ALA A 40 -1.60 1.39 -3.08
CA ALA A 40 -1.48 1.50 -1.62
C ALA A 40 -1.57 2.95 -1.14
N ARG A 41 -0.85 3.87 -1.78
CA ARG A 41 -0.93 5.30 -1.46
C ARG A 41 -2.32 5.87 -1.67
N LYS A 42 -2.98 5.49 -2.76
CA LYS A 42 -4.33 5.98 -3.07
C LYS A 42 -5.35 5.44 -2.08
N ALA A 43 -5.23 4.18 -1.67
CA ALA A 43 -6.05 3.59 -0.61
C ALA A 43 -5.87 4.32 0.72
N ALA A 44 -4.63 4.50 1.17
CA ALA A 44 -4.32 5.24 2.40
C ALA A 44 -4.89 6.66 2.35
N GLN A 45 -4.67 7.40 1.25
CA GLN A 45 -5.20 8.75 1.09
C GLN A 45 -6.73 8.78 1.10
N ALA A 46 -7.39 7.84 0.43
CA ALA A 46 -8.84 7.77 0.39
C ALA A 46 -9.46 7.53 1.78
N LEU A 47 -8.80 6.73 2.62
CA LEU A 47 -9.21 6.53 4.01
C LEU A 47 -9.07 7.82 4.83
N LEU A 48 -7.95 8.54 4.66
CA LEU A 48 -7.72 9.82 5.33
C LEU A 48 -8.73 10.90 4.89
N ASP A 49 -9.01 10.98 3.59
CA ASP A 49 -9.96 11.94 3.01
C ASP A 49 -11.41 11.65 3.47
N ALA A 50 -11.72 10.38 3.75
CA ALA A 50 -12.99 9.96 4.36
C ALA A 50 -13.07 10.27 5.88
N GLY A 51 -12.03 10.86 6.47
CA GLY A 51 -11.99 11.27 7.87
C GLY A 51 -11.54 10.18 8.83
N TYR A 52 -11.00 9.05 8.34
CA TYR A 52 -10.49 7.99 9.19
C TYR A 52 -9.06 8.27 9.65
N SER A 53 -8.73 7.78 10.85
CA SER A 53 -7.33 7.54 11.22
C SER A 53 -6.94 6.10 10.88
N VAL A 54 -5.66 5.88 10.58
CA VAL A 54 -5.20 4.60 10.03
C VAL A 54 -4.04 4.03 10.85
N SER A 55 -4.16 2.78 11.27
CA SER A 55 -3.03 1.99 11.75
C SER A 55 -2.46 1.12 10.62
N VAL A 56 -1.15 0.86 10.67
CA VAL A 56 -0.47 -0.11 9.79
C VAL A 56 -0.14 -1.34 10.61
N TYR A 57 -0.60 -2.51 10.14
CA TYR A 57 -0.26 -3.82 10.68
C TYR A 57 0.49 -4.61 9.62
N ASP A 58 1.73 -5.01 9.87
CA ASP A 58 2.66 -5.55 8.87
C ASP A 58 2.61 -7.08 8.72
N GLY A 59 1.52 -7.70 9.18
CA GLY A 59 1.39 -9.16 9.24
C GLY A 59 1.83 -9.76 10.58
N GLU A 60 2.63 -9.03 11.36
CA GLU A 60 3.13 -9.47 12.67
C GLU A 60 2.65 -8.54 13.80
N GLU A 61 2.90 -7.24 13.68
CA GLU A 61 2.61 -6.23 14.69
C GLU A 61 2.01 -4.94 14.12
N THR A 62 1.52 -4.06 15.01
CA THR A 62 1.05 -2.73 14.61
C THR A 62 2.22 -1.74 14.69
N THR A 63 2.77 -1.36 13.53
CA THR A 63 3.96 -0.50 13.42
C THR A 63 3.62 0.99 13.46
N VAL A 64 2.40 1.36 13.04
CA VAL A 64 1.85 2.72 13.13
C VAL A 64 0.46 2.65 13.76
N THR A 65 0.18 3.50 14.74
CA THR A 65 -1.11 3.54 15.44
C THR A 65 -1.89 4.80 15.11
N ARG A 66 -3.04 4.65 14.44
CA ARG A 66 -4.04 5.72 14.19
C ARG A 66 -3.44 7.02 13.63
N SER A 67 -2.51 6.90 12.70
CA SER A 67 -1.92 8.06 12.03
C SER A 67 -2.91 8.70 11.07
N THR A 68 -2.79 10.01 10.93
CA THR A 68 -3.42 10.81 9.87
C THR A 68 -2.40 11.33 8.85
N SER A 69 -1.14 10.89 8.97
CA SER A 69 -0.04 11.29 8.12
C SER A 69 0.17 10.26 7.01
N ILE A 70 -0.11 10.64 5.77
CA ILE A 70 0.20 9.80 4.59
C ILE A 70 1.69 9.45 4.53
N GLY A 71 2.58 10.32 5.04
CA GLY A 71 4.01 10.06 5.07
C GLY A 71 4.38 8.91 6.01
N GLU A 72 3.84 8.93 7.23
CA GLU A 72 4.08 7.88 8.23
C GLU A 72 3.51 6.54 7.79
N ILE A 73 2.28 6.54 7.26
CA ILE A 73 1.63 5.32 6.76
C ILE A 73 2.46 4.71 5.63
N MET A 74 2.84 5.50 4.63
CA MET A 74 3.59 4.98 3.48
C MET A 74 5.03 4.58 3.81
N ALA A 75 5.63 5.16 4.85
CA ALA A 75 6.94 4.76 5.35
C ALA A 75 6.91 3.39 6.05
N ALA A 76 5.80 3.08 6.73
CA ALA A 76 5.62 1.83 7.46
C ALA A 76 5.13 0.66 6.60
N MET A 77 4.53 0.92 5.44
CA MET A 77 4.08 -0.14 4.52
C MET A 77 5.23 -0.72 3.68
N ASN A 78 5.05 -1.97 3.22
CA ASN A 78 5.94 -2.72 2.34
C ASN A 78 7.30 -3.01 3.00
N THR A 79 7.26 -3.38 4.27
CA THR A 79 8.39 -3.87 5.08
C THR A 79 8.41 -5.39 5.20
N THR A 80 7.26 -6.03 4.99
CA THR A 80 7.00 -7.49 4.97
C THR A 80 6.29 -7.88 3.66
N ASP A 81 5.77 -9.11 3.56
CA ASP A 81 5.08 -9.61 2.37
C ASP A 81 3.61 -9.16 2.29
N ASP A 82 3.01 -8.70 3.39
CA ASP A 82 1.63 -8.20 3.42
C ASP A 82 1.43 -7.11 4.47
N ASP A 83 0.48 -6.20 4.22
CA ASP A 83 0.09 -5.16 5.17
C ASP A 83 -1.42 -5.10 5.32
N ARG A 84 -1.89 -4.68 6.50
CA ARG A 84 -3.27 -4.24 6.70
C ARG A 84 -3.31 -2.79 7.16
N LEU A 85 -4.04 -1.97 6.40
CA LEU A 85 -4.45 -0.65 6.87
C LEU A 85 -5.75 -0.81 7.66
N ILE A 86 -5.73 -0.46 8.94
CA ILE A 86 -6.89 -0.57 9.83
C ILE A 86 -7.47 0.83 10.03
N ALA A 87 -8.71 1.04 9.59
CA ALA A 87 -9.38 2.34 9.65
C ALA A 87 -10.18 2.50 10.97
N PHE A 88 -10.11 3.68 11.56
CA PHE A 88 -10.87 4.07 12.75
C PHE A 88 -11.63 5.38 12.50
N ASP A 89 -12.87 5.46 12.98
CA ASP A 89 -13.68 6.69 12.94
C ASP A 89 -13.20 7.75 13.93
N ALA A 90 -13.89 8.90 13.95
CA ALA A 90 -13.55 10.05 14.78
C ALA A 90 -13.65 9.73 16.29
N GLU A 91 -14.50 8.79 16.66
CA GLU A 91 -14.65 8.28 18.03
C GLU A 91 -13.58 7.23 18.39
N GLY A 92 -12.73 6.86 17.44
CA GLY A 92 -11.69 5.86 17.62
C GLY A 92 -12.22 4.43 17.64
N LYS A 93 -13.40 4.16 17.08
CA LYS A 93 -13.90 2.80 16.87
C LYS A 93 -13.37 2.28 15.53
N ARG A 94 -12.97 1.01 15.52
CA ARG A 94 -12.52 0.34 14.30
C ARG A 94 -13.67 0.20 13.31
N VAL A 95 -13.48 0.71 12.10
CA VAL A 95 -14.47 0.69 11.00
C VAL A 95 -14.24 -0.52 10.09
N GLY A 96 -12.99 -0.85 9.79
CA GLY A 96 -12.65 -1.90 8.84
C GLY A 96 -11.16 -2.08 8.65
N PHE A 97 -10.77 -2.83 7.62
CA PHE A 97 -9.39 -2.96 7.18
C PHE A 97 -9.32 -3.05 5.65
N VAL A 98 -8.13 -2.78 5.11
CA VAL A 98 -7.72 -3.05 3.73
C VAL A 98 -6.48 -3.93 3.79
N TRP A 99 -6.47 -5.06 3.10
CA TRP A 99 -5.38 -6.02 3.09
C TRP A 99 -4.62 -5.95 1.77
N PHE A 100 -3.31 -5.76 1.86
CA PHE A 100 -2.37 -5.65 0.75
C PHE A 100 -1.46 -6.88 0.78
N VAL A 101 -1.30 -7.58 -0.36
CA VAL A 101 -0.36 -8.70 -0.46
C VAL A 101 0.62 -8.39 -1.60
N TYR A 102 1.89 -8.21 -1.27
CA TYR A 102 2.91 -7.76 -2.21
C TYR A 102 3.42 -8.89 -3.08
N GLY A 103 3.61 -8.61 -4.37
CA GLY A 103 4.05 -9.63 -5.32
C GLY A 103 3.08 -10.77 -5.56
N ASN A 104 1.84 -10.68 -5.05
CA ASN A 104 0.79 -11.62 -5.40
C ASN A 104 0.52 -11.54 -6.92
N GLY A 105 0.25 -12.68 -7.56
CA GLY A 105 0.08 -12.74 -9.01
C GLY A 105 -1.20 -12.00 -9.44
N GLY A 106 -1.05 -10.78 -9.96
CA GLY A 106 -2.14 -9.93 -10.44
C GLY A 106 -1.66 -8.48 -10.64
N ASP A 107 -2.52 -7.64 -11.22
CA ASP A 107 -2.24 -6.20 -11.42
C ASP A 107 -2.67 -5.34 -10.22
N ASP A 108 -3.42 -5.91 -9.26
CA ASP A 108 -3.87 -5.24 -8.04
C ASP A 108 -3.18 -5.84 -6.80
N VAL A 109 -2.77 -4.95 -5.89
CA VAL A 109 -2.13 -5.27 -4.61
C VAL A 109 -3.15 -5.45 -3.49
N ILE A 110 -4.36 -4.88 -3.64
CA ILE A 110 -5.43 -5.01 -2.65
C ILE A 110 -6.03 -6.42 -2.78
N SER A 111 -5.82 -7.24 -1.77
CA SER A 111 -6.34 -8.61 -1.73
C SER A 111 -7.77 -8.69 -1.21
N ASP A 112 -8.13 -7.87 -0.23
CA ASP A 112 -9.47 -7.83 0.38
C ASP A 112 -9.66 -6.54 1.18
N TYR A 113 -10.91 -6.13 1.42
CA TYR A 113 -11.23 -5.05 2.34
C TYR A 113 -12.65 -5.17 2.92
N ALA A 114 -12.86 -4.57 4.09
CA ALA A 114 -14.17 -4.59 4.74
C ALA A 114 -15.22 -3.78 3.95
N CYS A 115 -16.44 -4.33 3.77
CA CYS A 115 -17.54 -3.65 3.06
C CYS A 115 -17.87 -2.24 3.59
N SER A 116 -17.60 -1.98 4.87
CA SER A 116 -17.76 -0.65 5.48
C SER A 116 -16.89 0.45 4.85
N LEU A 117 -15.87 0.05 4.07
CA LEU A 117 -14.94 0.95 3.38
C LEU A 117 -15.22 1.07 1.88
N GLU A 118 -16.23 0.37 1.33
CA GLU A 118 -16.56 0.38 -0.10
C GLU A 118 -16.71 1.79 -0.67
N ALA A 119 -17.43 2.68 0.04
CA ALA A 119 -17.64 4.05 -0.41
C ALA A 119 -16.32 4.85 -0.50
N ALA A 120 -15.40 4.64 0.45
CA ALA A 120 -14.09 5.30 0.45
C ALA A 120 -13.15 4.70 -0.62
N LEU A 121 -13.26 3.39 -0.89
CA LEU A 121 -12.35 2.67 -1.77
C LEU A 121 -12.84 2.56 -3.23
N ALA A 122 -14.10 2.89 -3.52
CA ALA A 122 -14.61 2.95 -4.90
C ALA A 122 -13.70 3.69 -5.90
N PRO A 123 -13.18 4.91 -5.60
CA PRO A 123 -12.24 5.60 -6.50
C PRO A 123 -10.85 4.94 -6.57
N VAL A 124 -10.51 4.08 -5.61
CA VAL A 124 -9.25 3.32 -5.59
C VAL A 124 -9.36 2.13 -6.53
N ASN A 125 -10.44 1.36 -6.45
CA ASN A 125 -10.71 0.22 -7.35
C ASN A 125 -10.75 0.68 -8.82
N ALA A 126 -11.49 1.75 -9.11
CA ALA A 126 -11.55 2.30 -10.47
C ALA A 126 -10.16 2.75 -10.98
N TYR A 127 -9.28 3.19 -10.07
CA TYR A 127 -7.91 3.55 -10.43
C TYR A 127 -7.04 2.30 -10.65
N ALA A 128 -7.14 1.28 -9.80
CA ALA A 128 -6.45 0.00 -9.99
C ALA A 128 -6.83 -0.64 -11.33
N ASP A 129 -8.13 -0.68 -11.66
CA ASP A 129 -8.64 -1.17 -12.95
C ASP A 129 -8.03 -0.40 -14.14
N SER A 130 -7.82 0.91 -13.99
CA SER A 130 -7.23 1.74 -15.06
C SER A 130 -5.74 1.47 -15.30
N LEU A 131 -5.04 0.83 -14.36
CA LEU A 131 -3.63 0.47 -14.47
C LEU A 131 -3.40 -0.93 -15.05
N ALA A 132 -4.42 -1.80 -15.01
CA ALA A 132 -4.39 -3.17 -15.54
C ALA A 132 -4.51 -3.24 -17.09
N ALA A 133 -4.15 -2.16 -17.80
CA ALA A 133 -4.27 -2.00 -19.26
C ALA A 133 -2.91 -2.10 -19.98
#